data_AF-A0A2S6XHJ1-F1
#
_entry.id   AF-A0A2S6XHJ1-F1
#
_cell.length_a   1.000
_cell.length_b   1.000
_cell.length_c   1.000
_cell.angle_alpha   90.00
_cell.angle_beta   90.00
_cell.angle_gamma   90.00
#
_symmetry.space_group_name_H-M   'P 1'
#
loop_
_entity.id
_entity.type
_entity.pdbx_description
1 polymer ?
#
loop_
_entity_poly.entity_id
_entity_poly.type
_entity_poly.pdbx_seq_one_letter_code
_entity_poly.pdbx_strand_id
1 'polypeptide(L)' 'MEMRDIEIFLTLAEELHFGRTANRLYVSQARVSQAIKAQERRIGGRLFLRNQPVGAAHPAR' A
#
# COMPACT_ATOMS: atom_id res chain seq x y z
N MET A 1 9.34 -3.42 -13.83
CA MET A 1 9.36 -3.02 -12.40
C MET A 1 10.23 -1.80 -12.45
N GLU A 2 9.63 -0.66 -12.17
CA GLU A 2 10.27 0.63 -12.37
C GLU A 2 10.87 1.12 -11.05
N MET A 3 11.81 2.06 -11.11
CA MET A 3 12.41 2.68 -9.92
C MET A 3 11.34 3.20 -8.96
N ARG A 4 10.25 3.77 -9.51
CA ARG A 4 9.12 4.27 -8.72
C ARG A 4 8.40 3.19 -7.91
N ASP A 5 8.35 1.95 -8.39
CA ASP A 5 7.74 0.86 -7.62
C ASP A 5 8.64 0.45 -6.43
N ILE A 6 9.97 0.54 -6.58
CA ILE A 6 10.93 0.30 -5.50
C ILE A 6 10.83 1.40 -4.44
N GLU A 7 10.78 2.67 -4.85
CA GLU A 7 10.56 3.81 -3.95
C GLU A 7 9.25 3.66 -3.15
N ILE A 8 8.17 3.24 -3.82
CA ILE A 8 6.89 2.96 -3.15
C ILE A 8 7.05 1.87 -2.10
N PHE A 9 7.74 0.77 -2.43
CA PHE A 9 7.96 -0.32 -1.48
C PHE A 9 8.75 0.12 -0.26
N LEU A 10 9.90 0.77 -0.46
CA LEU A 10 10.77 1.22 0.63
C LEU A 10 10.07 2.26 1.51
N THR A 11 9.39 3.22 0.89
CA THR A 11 8.63 4.23 1.64
C THR A 11 7.48 3.60 2.43
N LEU A 12 6.77 2.61 1.87
CA LEU A 12 5.72 1.90 2.60
C LEU A 12 6.27 1.06 3.76
N ALA A 13 7.47 0.49 3.60
CA ALA A 13 8.14 -0.26 4.67
C ALA A 13 8.52 0.66 5.85
N GLU A 14 8.88 1.92 5.58
CA GLU A 14 9.11 2.92 6.62
C GLU A 14 7.80 3.43 7.23
N GLU A 15 6.82 3.76 6.40
CA GLU A 15 5.58 4.42 6.84
C GLU A 15 4.58 3.46 7.48
N LEU A 16 4.58 2.19 7.09
CA LEU A 16 3.60 1.15 7.45
C LEU A 16 2.13 1.55 7.21
N HIS A 17 1.90 2.59 6.42
CA HIS A 17 0.57 3.16 6.17
C HIS A 17 0.44 3.65 4.73
N PHE A 18 -0.47 3.03 3.98
CA PHE A 18 -0.69 3.30 2.56
C PHE A 18 -1.04 4.77 2.27
N GLY A 19 -1.91 5.39 3.08
CA GLY A 19 -2.25 6.81 2.97
C GLY A 19 -1.06 7.75 3.18
N ARG A 20 -0.28 7.58 4.27
CA ARG A 20 0.94 8.38 4.50
C ARG A 20 1.99 8.21 3.41
N THR A 21 2.18 6.97 2.93
CA THR A 21 3.07 6.67 1.79
C THR A 21 2.65 7.44 0.55
N ALA A 22 1.36 7.45 0.24
CA ALA A 22 0.80 8.15 -0.92
C ALA A 22 1.04 9.66 -0.83
N ASN A 23 0.80 10.25 0.35
CA ASN A 23 1.04 11.66 0.60
C ASN A 23 2.53 12.02 0.48
N ARG A 24 3.44 11.21 1.07
CA ARG A 24 4.88 11.44 1.04
C ARG A 24 5.47 11.37 -0.37
N LEU A 25 4.93 10.49 -1.21
CA LEU A 25 5.38 10.33 -2.60
C LEU A 25 4.57 11.16 -3.60
N TYR A 26 3.64 12.00 -3.16
CA TYR A 26 2.75 12.80 -4.01
C TYR A 26 2.04 11.96 -5.08
N VAL A 27 1.49 10.80 -4.70
CA VAL A 27 0.72 9.91 -5.58
C VAL A 27 -0.61 9.53 -4.92
N SER A 28 -1.51 8.91 -5.67
CA SER A 28 -2.73 8.36 -5.10
C SER A 28 -2.46 7.10 -4.28
N GLN A 29 -3.27 6.86 -3.24
CA GLN A 29 -3.24 5.61 -2.49
C GLN A 29 -3.54 4.38 -3.37
N ALA A 30 -4.33 4.57 -4.44
CA ALA A 30 -4.57 3.55 -5.45
C ALA A 30 -3.28 3.16 -6.19
N ARG A 31 -2.42 4.13 -6.56
CA ARG A 31 -1.13 3.85 -7.22
C ARG A 31 -0.20 3.05 -6.31
N VAL A 32 -0.12 3.39 -5.02
CA VAL A 32 0.65 2.62 -4.03
C VAL A 32 0.12 1.20 -3.95
N SER A 33 -1.20 1.04 -3.79
CA SER A 33 -1.85 -0.27 -3.71
C SER A 33 -1.60 -1.14 -4.95
N GLN A 34 -1.64 -0.54 -6.14
CA GLN A 34 -1.38 -1.21 -7.41
C GLN A 34 0.09 -1.63 -7.54
N ALA A 35 1.03 -0.76 -7.17
CA ALA A 35 2.47 -1.07 -7.18
C ALA A 35 2.76 -2.29 -6.29
N ILE A 36 2.28 -2.27 -5.05
CA ILE A 36 2.47 -3.37 -4.11
C ILE A 36 1.82 -4.66 -4.63
N LYS A 37 0.58 -4.61 -5.14
CA LYS A 37 -0.06 -5.79 -5.74
C LYS A 37 0.76 -6.38 -6.90
N ALA A 38 1.37 -5.53 -7.72
CA ALA A 38 2.20 -5.99 -8.83
C ALA A 38 3.48 -6.67 -8.35
N GLN A 39 4.12 -6.14 -7.30
CA GLN A 39 5.30 -6.74 -6.69
C GLN A 39 4.97 -8.07 -5.99
N GLU A 40 3.89 -8.11 -5.22
CA GLU A 40 3.37 -9.32 -4.56
C GLU A 40 3.12 -10.45 -5.57
N ARG A 41 2.50 -10.14 -6.72
CA ARG A 41 2.29 -11.12 -7.80
C ARG A 41 3.60 -11.65 -8.38
N ARG A 42 4.60 -10.79 -8.56
CA ARG A 42 5.90 -11.17 -9.13
C ARG A 42 6.70 -12.07 -8.18
N ILE A 43 6.61 -11.82 -6.87
CA ILE A 43 7.35 -12.57 -5.84
C ILE A 43 6.56 -13.83 -5.42
N GLY A 44 5.26 -13.89 -5.71
CA GLY A 44 4.42 -15.04 -5.39
C GLY A 44 3.87 -15.04 -3.97
N GLY A 45 3.87 -13.88 -3.29
CA GLY A 45 3.49 -13.78 -1.89
C GLY A 45 3.10 -12.37 -1.45
N ARG A 46 2.46 -12.25 -0.28
CA ARG A 46 2.12 -10.95 0.31
C ARG A 46 3.39 -10.30 0.87
N LEU A 47 3.58 -9.04 0.55
CA LEU A 47 4.69 -8.22 1.07
C LEU A 47 4.25 -7.45 2.32
N PHE A 48 2.97 -7.07 2.38
CA PHE A 48 2.39 -6.33 3.50
C PHE A 48 1.02 -6.91 3.90
N LEU A 49 0.75 -6.95 5.20
CA LEU A 49 -0.58 -7.24 5.71
C LEU A 49 -1.42 -5.97 5.62
N ARG A 50 -2.51 -6.02 4.85
CA ARG A 50 -3.45 -4.90 4.74
C ARG A 50 -4.42 -4.98 5.91
N ASN A 51 -4.32 -4.06 6.86
CA ASN A 51 -5.39 -3.86 7.82
C ASN A 51 -6.51 -3.10 7.12
N GLN A 52 -7.75 -3.60 7.18
CA GLN A 52 -8.88 -2.81 6.72
C GLN A 52 -9.03 -1.60 7.65
N PRO A 53 -9.43 -0.42 7.14
CA PRO A 53 -9.81 0.68 8.02
C PRO A 53 -10.87 0.16 9.00
N VAL A 54 -10.59 0.22 10.29
CA VAL A 54 -11.61 -0.06 11.31
C VAL A 54 -12.66 1.05 11.16
N GLY A 55 -13.81 0.74 10.57
CA GLY A 55 -14.82 1.75 10.24
C GLY A 55 -15.78 1.43 9.11
N ALA A 56 -15.52 0.40 8.28
CA ALA A 56 -16.48 -0.02 7.24
C ALA A 56 -17.49 -1.10 7.71
N ALA A 57 -17.49 -1.48 8.99
CA ALA A 57 -18.44 -2.43 9.54
C ALA A 57 -18.75 -2.13 11.02
N HIS A 58 -19.61 -1.14 11.26
CA HIS A 58 -20.66 -1.29 12.26
C HIS A 58 -21.91 -0.53 11.83
N PRO A 59 -22.80 -1.14 11.02
CA PRO A 59 -24.19 -0.69 10.96
C PRO A 59 -24.91 -1.16 12.23
N ALA A 60 -25.64 -0.22 12.84
CA ALA A 60 -26.70 -0.40 13.82
C ALA A 60 -26.31 -0.95 15.22
N ARG A 61 -26.29 -0.03 16.19
CA ARG A 61 -27.15 -0.13 17.38
C ARG A 61 -27.76 1.22 17.69
#